data_AF-A0A3D2RVM9-F1
#
_entry.id   AF-A0A3D2RVM9-F1
#
_cell.length_a   1.000
_cell.length_b   1.000
_cell.length_c   1.000
_cell.angle_alpha   90.00
_cell.angle_beta   90.00
_cell.angle_gamma   90.00
#
_symmetry.space_group_name_H-M   'P 1'
#
loop_
_entity.id
_entity.type
_entity.pdbx_description
1 polymer ?
#
loop_
_entity_poly.entity_id
_entity_poly.type
_entity_poly.pdbx_seq_one_letter_code
_entity_poly.pdbx_strand_id
1 'polypeptide(L)'
;MTDTTKIFEQGVEFIQRKDPQALNILLQTHCQLSRCPDPNDPSQKLIHHTLSYANFAGDDPSFWSTPECADVLLENGALVDPKFYLRALNTADLPMIKLLSHKFMLPTNMRTMAVLGKSRDLGDWFDKEKLKLNAPPPMEWLKDSSDPLHQRWKIQNHHLTDDWLITDAFRYAIRFGQKRVAEFLLEQAIDMNPKLAKQIKKLTKETFLNYLIQHRGT
;
A
#
# COMPACT_ATOMS: atom_id res chain seq x y z
N MET A 1 -12.77 21.16 25.32
CA MET A 1 -11.59 20.42 24.83
C MET A 1 -10.86 19.84 26.02
N THR A 2 -10.76 18.51 26.11
CA THR A 2 -9.98 17.85 27.17
C THR A 2 -8.48 18.03 26.91
N ASP A 3 -7.65 17.86 27.93
CA ASP A 3 -6.20 17.97 27.83
C ASP A 3 -5.62 16.99 26.79
N THR A 4 -6.17 15.78 26.75
CA THR A 4 -5.83 14.74 25.77
C THR A 4 -6.08 15.16 24.33
N THR A 5 -7.17 15.89 24.05
CA THR A 5 -7.46 16.38 22.68
C THR A 5 -6.41 17.37 22.21
N LYS A 6 -6.01 18.30 23.08
CA LYS A 6 -4.97 19.30 22.75
C LYS A 6 -3.62 18.65 22.46
N ILE A 7 -3.23 17.66 23.28
CA ILE A 7 -1.97 16.92 23.09
C ILE A 7 -1.99 16.14 21.77
N PHE A 8 -3.13 15.55 21.41
CA PHE A 8 -3.28 14.86 20.12
C PHE A 8 -3.17 15.82 18.94
N GLU A 9 -3.88 16.94 19.00
CA GLU A 9 -3.79 18.01 17.98
C GLU A 9 -2.36 18.53 17.81
N GLN A 10 -1.62 18.69 18.90
CA GLN A 10 -0.21 19.07 18.86
C GLN A 10 0.66 18.00 18.17
N GLY A 11 0.40 16.71 18.41
CA GLY A 11 1.05 15.62 17.69
C GLY A 11 0.78 15.67 16.18
N VAL A 12 -0.47 15.95 15.79
CA VAL A 12 -0.85 16.13 14.38
C VAL A 12 -0.15 17.33 13.75
N GLU A 13 -0.04 18.45 14.48
CA GLU A 13 0.67 19.65 14.03
C GLU A 13 2.16 19.38 13.76
N PHE A 14 2.84 18.62 14.64
CA PHE A 14 4.23 18.23 14.41
C PHE A 14 4.40 17.34 13.18
N ILE A 15 3.46 16.42 12.94
CA ILE A 15 3.44 15.61 11.72
C ILE A 15 3.26 16.49 10.48
N GLN A 16 2.29 17.42 10.49
CA GLN A 16 2.06 18.34 9.36
C GLN A 16 3.27 19.23 9.06
N ARG A 17 4.03 19.62 10.09
CA ARG A 17 5.30 20.36 9.97
C ARG A 17 6.50 19.49 9.60
N LYS A 18 6.33 18.16 9.54
CA LYS A 18 7.40 17.19 9.29
C LYS A 18 8.52 17.29 10.34
N ASP A 19 8.15 17.46 11.61
CA ASP A 19 9.06 17.62 12.74
C ASP A 19 9.10 16.35 13.62
N PRO A 20 9.89 15.33 13.24
CA PRO A 20 10.01 14.09 14.01
C PRO A 20 10.66 14.31 15.38
N GLN A 21 11.47 15.38 15.55
CA GLN A 21 12.15 15.65 16.81
C GLN A 21 11.18 16.15 17.86
N ALA A 22 10.36 17.16 17.53
CA ALA A 22 9.32 17.66 18.41
C ALA A 22 8.28 16.57 18.72
N LEU A 23 7.92 15.75 17.72
CA LEU A 23 7.04 14.61 17.93
C LEU A 23 7.61 13.60 18.92
N ASN A 24 8.91 13.26 18.82
CA ASN A 24 9.55 12.34 19.75
C ASN A 24 9.58 12.88 21.18
N ILE A 25 9.88 14.17 21.35
CA ILE A 25 9.84 14.83 22.67
C ILE A 25 8.44 14.75 23.28
N LEU A 26 7.39 14.99 22.48
CA LEU A 26 6.00 14.87 22.93
C LEU A 26 5.66 13.43 23.38
N LEU A 27 6.14 12.42 22.65
CA LEU A 27 5.90 11.02 22.98
C LEU A 27 6.67 10.55 24.22
N GLN A 28 7.78 11.17 24.57
CA GLN A 28 8.50 10.89 25.81
C GLN A 28 7.69 11.29 27.04
N THR A 29 6.91 12.37 26.97
CA THR A 29 6.04 12.81 28.08
C THR A 29 4.63 12.23 28.00
N HIS A 30 4.17 11.83 26.81
CA HIS A 30 2.82 11.33 26.57
C HIS A 30 2.84 10.03 25.72
N CYS A 31 3.52 9.00 26.20
CA CYS A 31 3.77 7.77 25.44
C CYS A 31 2.51 7.04 24.96
N GLN A 32 1.38 7.18 25.66
CA GLN A 32 0.09 6.62 25.25
C GLN A 32 -0.40 7.15 23.90
N LEU A 33 0.07 8.33 23.48
CA LEU A 33 -0.38 9.01 22.27
C LEU A 33 -0.10 8.20 20.99
N SER A 34 0.93 7.33 21.00
CA SER A 34 1.24 6.47 19.85
C SER A 34 0.15 5.43 19.55
N ARG A 35 -0.75 5.18 20.53
CA ARG A 35 -1.82 4.16 20.44
C ARG A 35 -3.22 4.72 20.63
N CYS A 36 -3.35 5.91 21.20
CA CYS A 36 -4.65 6.52 21.43
C CYS A 36 -5.38 6.77 20.09
N PRO A 37 -6.70 6.49 20.05
CA PRO A 37 -7.51 6.88 18.91
C PRO A 37 -7.59 8.39 18.81
N ASP A 38 -7.77 8.89 17.58
CA ASP A 38 -8.04 10.30 17.34
C ASP A 38 -9.37 10.69 18.04
N PRO A 39 -9.40 11.75 18.87
CA PRO A 39 -10.60 12.20 19.57
C PRO A 39 -11.77 12.58 18.66
N ASN A 40 -11.47 12.99 17.42
CA ASN A 40 -12.47 13.44 16.43
C ASN A 40 -12.84 12.33 15.43
N ASP A 41 -11.95 11.36 15.18
CA ASP A 41 -12.21 10.16 14.37
C ASP A 41 -11.59 8.92 15.04
N PRO A 42 -12.32 8.22 15.93
CA PRO A 42 -11.79 7.07 16.66
C PRO A 42 -11.31 5.90 15.78
N SER A 43 -11.62 5.91 14.48
CA SER A 43 -11.09 4.94 13.51
C SER A 43 -9.65 5.21 13.11
N GLN A 44 -9.10 6.36 13.48
CA GLN A 44 -7.71 6.75 13.22
C GLN A 44 -6.92 6.76 14.52
N LYS A 45 -5.61 6.79 14.34
CA LYS A 45 -4.58 6.93 15.38
C LYS A 45 -3.57 7.93 14.86
N LEU A 46 -2.69 8.42 15.72
CA LEU A 46 -1.73 9.44 15.32
C LEU A 46 -0.88 9.05 14.09
N ILE A 47 -0.49 7.77 13.98
CA ILE A 47 0.25 7.25 12.83
C ILE A 47 -0.49 7.47 11.49
N HIS A 48 -1.82 7.42 11.46
CA HIS A 48 -2.58 7.61 10.21
C HIS A 48 -2.46 9.01 9.61
N HIS A 49 -2.06 10.00 10.41
CA HIS A 49 -1.81 11.37 9.96
C HIS A 49 -0.46 11.52 9.24
N THR A 50 0.37 10.47 9.22
CA THR A 50 1.65 10.48 8.50
C THR A 50 1.52 10.17 7.00
N LEU A 51 0.29 9.88 6.55
CA LEU A 51 -0.09 9.54 5.18
C LEU A 51 -1.24 10.43 4.70
N SER A 52 -1.35 10.60 3.39
CA SER A 52 -2.50 11.27 2.77
C SER A 52 -3.76 10.40 2.77
N TYR A 53 -4.91 11.03 3.01
CA TYR A 53 -6.23 10.44 2.75
C TYR A 53 -6.61 10.45 1.27
N ALA A 54 -6.01 11.35 0.49
CA ALA A 54 -6.40 11.58 -0.88
C ALA A 54 -5.60 10.69 -1.82
N ASN A 55 -6.32 9.90 -2.63
CA ASN A 55 -5.77 9.09 -3.70
C ASN A 55 -5.43 9.95 -4.92
N PHE A 56 -4.51 10.91 -4.79
CA PHE A 56 -4.00 11.66 -5.92
C PHE A 56 -2.95 10.81 -6.66
N ALA A 57 -3.40 10.04 -7.65
CA ALA A 57 -2.49 9.33 -8.54
C ALA A 57 -1.69 10.37 -9.34
N GLY A 58 -0.40 10.53 -9.03
CA GLY A 58 0.52 11.38 -9.79
C GLY A 58 1.26 12.45 -8.99
N ASP A 59 0.76 12.81 -7.81
CA ASP A 59 1.46 13.77 -6.94
C ASP A 59 2.67 13.11 -6.27
N ASP A 60 3.74 13.89 -6.07
CA ASP A 60 4.91 13.45 -5.33
C ASP A 60 4.54 13.21 -3.85
N PRO A 61 4.70 11.99 -3.32
CA PRO A 61 4.46 11.71 -1.91
C PRO A 61 5.22 12.62 -0.96
N SER A 62 6.33 13.24 -1.40
CA SER A 62 7.09 14.21 -0.61
C SER A 62 6.24 15.36 -0.08
N PHE A 63 5.12 15.70 -0.72
CA PHE A 63 4.22 16.76 -0.25
C PHE A 63 3.52 16.39 1.06
N TRP A 64 2.99 15.17 1.16
CA TRP A 64 2.04 14.77 2.20
C TRP A 64 2.51 13.61 3.09
N SER A 65 3.48 12.81 2.63
CA SER A 65 4.03 11.69 3.40
C SER A 65 5.09 12.20 4.38
N THR A 66 5.11 11.60 5.57
CA THR A 66 6.06 11.94 6.63
C THR A 66 6.65 10.66 7.26
N PRO A 67 7.43 9.89 6.47
CA PRO A 67 7.98 8.61 6.94
C PRO A 67 8.86 8.76 8.18
N GLU A 68 9.56 9.87 8.37
CA GLU A 68 10.37 10.11 9.56
C GLU A 68 9.50 10.25 10.82
N CYS A 69 8.33 10.89 10.71
CA CYS A 69 7.38 10.97 11.82
C CYS A 69 6.71 9.63 12.09
N ALA A 70 6.41 8.86 11.04
CA ALA A 70 5.91 7.49 11.18
C ALA A 70 6.95 6.60 11.88
N ASP A 71 8.23 6.73 11.53
CA ASP A 71 9.33 6.00 12.17
C ASP A 71 9.36 6.26 13.67
N VAL A 72 9.36 7.53 14.09
CA VAL A 72 9.28 7.92 15.51
C VAL A 72 8.07 7.32 16.21
N LEU A 73 6.90 7.32 15.58
CA LEU A 73 5.69 6.72 16.17
C LEU A 73 5.82 5.21 16.33
N LEU A 74 6.40 4.52 15.33
CA LEU A 74 6.65 3.08 15.37
C LEU A 74 7.65 2.72 16.47
N GLU A 75 8.73 3.48 16.63
CA GLU A 75 9.71 3.34 17.70
C GLU A 75 9.08 3.54 19.09
N ASN A 76 8.07 4.41 19.18
CA ASN A 76 7.26 4.64 20.38
C ASN A 76 6.05 3.70 20.48
N GLY A 77 6.05 2.58 19.74
CA GLY A 77 5.10 1.49 19.92
C GLY A 77 3.74 1.67 19.23
N ALA A 78 3.63 2.58 18.27
CA ALA A 78 2.46 2.65 17.39
C ALA A 78 2.30 1.34 16.60
N LEU A 79 1.05 0.97 16.32
CA LEU A 79 0.72 -0.23 15.56
C LEU A 79 0.19 0.15 14.17
N VAL A 80 0.65 -0.58 13.16
CA VAL A 80 0.18 -0.47 11.78
C VAL A 80 -0.97 -1.44 11.59
N ASP A 81 -2.15 -0.92 11.29
CA ASP A 81 -3.34 -1.72 11.01
C ASP A 81 -3.59 -1.83 9.48
N PRO A 82 -4.52 -2.71 9.03
CA PRO A 82 -4.84 -2.90 7.62
C PRO A 82 -5.10 -1.60 6.85
N LYS A 83 -5.81 -0.66 7.46
CA LYS A 83 -6.19 0.61 6.84
C LYS A 83 -4.97 1.47 6.53
N PHE A 84 -3.97 1.46 7.41
CA PHE A 84 -2.69 2.13 7.16
C PHE A 84 -1.96 1.54 5.96
N TYR A 85 -1.81 0.21 5.89
CA TYR A 85 -1.16 -0.45 4.74
C TYR A 85 -1.88 -0.13 3.43
N LEU A 86 -3.21 -0.29 3.42
CA LEU A 86 -4.03 -0.02 2.24
C LEU A 86 -3.92 1.44 1.82
N ARG A 87 -3.89 2.39 2.76
CA ARG A 87 -3.68 3.81 2.44
C ARG A 87 -2.34 4.03 1.77
N ALA A 88 -1.23 3.58 2.35
CA ALA A 88 0.11 3.73 1.76
C ALA A 88 0.22 3.10 0.36
N LEU A 89 -0.38 1.93 0.17
CA LEU A 89 -0.44 1.26 -1.13
C LEU A 89 -1.30 2.04 -2.13
N ASN A 90 -2.51 2.46 -1.72
CA ASN A 90 -3.48 3.14 -2.56
C ASN A 90 -3.04 4.55 -2.93
N THR A 91 -2.29 5.25 -2.09
CA THR A 91 -1.74 6.57 -2.42
C THR A 91 -0.38 6.50 -3.12
N ALA A 92 0.13 5.30 -3.39
CA ALA A 92 1.45 5.10 -3.99
C ALA A 92 2.59 5.72 -3.16
N ASP A 93 2.49 5.65 -1.83
CA ASP A 93 3.46 6.21 -0.89
C ASP A 93 4.78 5.43 -0.88
N LEU A 94 5.62 5.63 -1.90
CA LEU A 94 6.89 4.91 -1.99
C LEU A 94 7.81 5.13 -0.76
N PRO A 95 7.96 6.35 -0.21
CA PRO A 95 8.71 6.55 1.02
C PRO A 95 8.18 5.70 2.20
N MET A 96 6.86 5.70 2.45
CA MET A 96 6.30 4.91 3.55
C MET A 96 6.45 3.40 3.31
N ILE A 97 6.22 2.94 2.07
CA ILE A 97 6.40 1.52 1.73
C ILE A 97 7.85 1.10 1.97
N LYS A 98 8.84 1.94 1.63
CA LYS A 98 10.26 1.65 1.91
C LYS A 98 10.53 1.56 3.40
N LEU A 99 9.98 2.48 4.20
CA LEU A 99 10.08 2.43 5.67
C LEU A 99 9.54 1.11 6.22
N LEU A 100 8.30 0.75 5.86
CA LEU A 100 7.66 -0.49 6.32
C LEU A 100 8.43 -1.74 5.85
N SER A 101 9.00 -1.71 4.64
CA SER A 101 9.85 -2.78 4.13
C SER A 101 11.14 -2.93 4.95
N HIS A 102 11.82 -1.83 5.26
CA HIS A 102 13.06 -1.84 6.04
C HIS A 102 12.83 -2.33 7.48
N LYS A 103 11.65 -2.08 8.02
CA LYS A 103 11.24 -2.58 9.34
C LYS A 103 10.60 -3.98 9.31
N PHE A 104 10.61 -4.66 8.17
CA PHE A 104 10.00 -6.00 8.00
C PHE A 104 8.50 -6.05 8.39
N MET A 105 7.77 -4.95 8.21
CA MET A 105 6.37 -4.83 8.59
C MET A 105 5.41 -5.11 7.42
N LEU A 106 5.89 -5.08 6.17
CA LEU A 106 5.02 -5.36 5.02
C LEU A 106 4.69 -6.86 4.94
N PRO A 107 3.40 -7.23 4.80
CA PRO A 107 3.02 -8.62 4.58
C PRO A 107 3.59 -9.18 3.28
N THR A 108 4.06 -10.42 3.31
CA THR A 108 4.62 -11.11 2.14
C THR A 108 3.48 -11.68 1.28
N ASN A 109 3.08 -10.94 0.25
CA ASN A 109 2.03 -11.30 -0.72
C ASN A 109 2.30 -10.68 -2.10
N MET A 110 1.53 -11.07 -3.13
CA MET A 110 1.74 -10.67 -4.53
C MET A 110 1.75 -9.16 -4.74
N ARG A 111 0.79 -8.47 -4.12
CA ARG A 111 0.70 -7.01 -4.17
C ARG A 111 1.94 -6.35 -3.60
N THR A 112 2.36 -6.76 -2.40
CA THR A 112 3.56 -6.20 -1.75
C THR A 112 4.82 -6.44 -2.58
N MET A 113 5.05 -7.66 -3.06
CA MET A 113 6.24 -7.96 -3.87
C MET A 113 6.24 -7.17 -5.18
N ALA A 114 5.06 -6.96 -5.76
CA ALA A 114 4.92 -6.18 -6.98
C ALA A 114 5.29 -4.72 -6.76
N VAL A 115 4.82 -4.12 -5.67
CA VAL A 115 5.16 -2.75 -5.26
C VAL A 115 6.66 -2.59 -4.99
N LEU A 116 7.29 -3.58 -4.36
CA LEU A 116 8.72 -3.56 -4.03
C LEU A 116 9.64 -3.84 -5.23
N GLY A 117 9.10 -4.15 -6.41
CA GLY A 117 9.89 -4.42 -7.59
C GLY A 117 10.56 -5.82 -7.57
N LYS A 118 10.08 -6.74 -6.75
CA LYS A 118 10.70 -8.06 -6.49
C LYS A 118 10.28 -9.10 -7.53
N SER A 119 10.67 -8.89 -8.80
CA SER A 119 10.24 -9.76 -9.91
C SER A 119 10.72 -11.20 -9.80
N ARG A 120 11.92 -11.45 -9.25
CA ARG A 120 12.44 -12.81 -9.03
C ARG A 120 11.60 -13.55 -8.00
N ASP A 121 11.38 -12.91 -6.85
CA ASP A 121 10.58 -13.47 -5.74
C ASP A 121 9.13 -13.74 -6.19
N LEU A 122 8.57 -12.89 -7.06
CA LEU A 122 7.28 -13.14 -7.71
C LEU A 122 7.33 -14.36 -8.63
N GLY A 123 8.39 -14.54 -9.41
CA GLY A 123 8.57 -15.70 -10.28
C GLY A 123 8.49 -17.02 -9.52
N ASP A 124 9.04 -17.07 -8.31
CA ASP A 124 8.95 -18.24 -7.44
C ASP A 124 7.53 -18.56 -6.99
N TRP A 125 6.55 -17.67 -7.19
CA TRP A 125 5.14 -17.90 -6.81
C TRP A 125 4.29 -18.45 -7.93
N PHE A 126 4.82 -18.52 -9.16
CA PHE A 126 4.19 -19.17 -10.30
C PHE A 126 4.70 -20.61 -10.38
N ASP A 127 3.98 -21.55 -9.76
CA ASP A 127 4.16 -22.96 -10.05
C ASP A 127 3.33 -23.30 -11.31
N LYS A 128 3.76 -24.31 -12.09
CA LYS A 128 3.34 -24.61 -13.49
C LYS A 128 1.83 -24.57 -13.80
N GLU A 129 0.95 -24.52 -12.81
CA GLU A 129 -0.50 -24.47 -13.00
C GLU A 129 -1.26 -23.52 -12.05
N LYS A 130 -0.66 -23.02 -10.96
CA LYS A 130 -1.35 -22.19 -9.93
C LYS A 130 -0.38 -21.28 -9.16
N LEU A 131 -0.92 -20.20 -8.63
CA LEU A 131 -0.20 -19.38 -7.65
C LEU A 131 -0.04 -20.09 -6.30
N LYS A 132 1.09 -19.83 -5.63
CA LYS A 132 1.34 -20.30 -4.26
C LYS A 132 0.33 -19.73 -3.25
N LEU A 133 0.12 -20.47 -2.16
CA LEU A 133 -0.86 -20.16 -1.09
C LEU A 133 -0.69 -18.78 -0.44
N ASN A 134 0.50 -18.19 -0.50
CA ASN A 134 0.82 -16.88 0.07
C ASN A 134 0.69 -15.72 -0.93
N ALA A 135 0.28 -15.98 -2.18
CA ALA A 135 0.02 -14.92 -3.15
C ALA A 135 -1.11 -13.95 -2.75
N PRO A 136 -2.22 -14.39 -2.12
CA PRO A 136 -3.30 -13.49 -1.73
C PRO A 136 -2.90 -12.47 -0.65
N PRO A 137 -3.49 -11.27 -0.67
CA PRO A 137 -3.35 -10.33 0.45
C PRO A 137 -3.90 -10.91 1.77
N PRO A 138 -3.45 -10.38 2.94
CA PRO A 138 -4.02 -10.74 4.23
C PRO A 138 -5.55 -10.61 4.26
N MET A 139 -6.23 -11.52 4.97
CA MET A 139 -7.70 -11.53 5.03
C MET A 139 -8.25 -10.22 5.62
N GLU A 140 -7.51 -9.61 6.53
CA GLU A 140 -7.85 -8.34 7.17
C GLU A 140 -7.90 -7.19 6.16
N TRP A 141 -7.07 -7.24 5.10
CA TRP A 141 -7.15 -6.29 4.00
C TRP A 141 -8.42 -6.54 3.19
N LEU A 142 -8.72 -7.79 2.84
CA LEU A 142 -9.89 -8.16 2.04
C LEU A 142 -11.22 -7.84 2.75
N LYS A 143 -11.24 -7.81 4.09
CA LYS A 143 -12.42 -7.40 4.88
C LYS A 143 -12.66 -5.89 4.85
N ASP A 144 -11.64 -5.09 4.60
CA ASP A 144 -11.75 -3.64 4.50
C ASP A 144 -12.41 -3.26 3.17
N SER A 145 -13.48 -2.45 3.22
CA SER A 145 -14.22 -2.06 2.01
C SER A 145 -13.45 -1.15 1.07
N SER A 146 -12.33 -0.57 1.53
CA SER A 146 -11.40 0.21 0.71
C SER A 146 -10.42 -0.65 -0.09
N ASP A 147 -10.30 -1.95 0.20
CA ASP A 147 -9.47 -2.86 -0.58
C ASP A 147 -10.10 -3.11 -1.97
N PRO A 148 -9.33 -2.99 -3.07
CA PRO A 148 -9.87 -3.15 -4.42
C PRO A 148 -10.39 -4.57 -4.72
N LEU A 149 -9.94 -5.58 -3.98
CA LEU A 149 -10.40 -6.96 -4.09
C LEU A 149 -11.57 -7.28 -3.17
N HIS A 150 -11.97 -6.40 -2.25
CA HIS A 150 -13.05 -6.64 -1.28
C HIS A 150 -14.33 -7.17 -1.92
N GLN A 151 -14.85 -6.45 -2.93
CA GLN A 151 -16.10 -6.83 -3.59
C GLN A 151 -15.97 -8.14 -4.37
N ARG A 152 -14.83 -8.36 -5.01
CA ARG A 152 -14.54 -9.60 -5.76
C ARG A 152 -14.50 -10.80 -4.84
N TRP A 153 -13.76 -10.67 -3.74
CA TRP A 153 -13.67 -11.66 -2.67
C TRP A 153 -15.05 -11.99 -2.09
N LYS A 154 -15.86 -10.97 -1.79
CA LYS A 154 -17.21 -11.14 -1.22
C LYS A 154 -18.17 -11.86 -2.17
N ILE A 155 -18.19 -11.50 -3.46
CA ILE A 155 -19.12 -12.07 -4.44
C ILE A 155 -18.75 -13.52 -4.80
N GLN A 156 -17.48 -13.90 -4.70
CA GLN A 156 -17.01 -15.27 -4.95
C GLN A 156 -16.90 -16.12 -3.69
N ASN A 157 -17.78 -15.91 -2.71
CA ASN A 157 -17.81 -16.71 -1.48
C ASN A 157 -16.43 -16.80 -0.80
N HIS A 158 -15.74 -15.67 -0.68
CA HIS A 158 -14.43 -15.54 -0.04
C HIS A 158 -13.26 -16.22 -0.76
N HIS A 159 -13.38 -16.44 -2.08
CA HIS A 159 -12.30 -16.98 -2.92
C HIS A 159 -11.83 -15.94 -3.95
N LEU A 160 -10.51 -15.87 -4.16
CA LEU A 160 -9.90 -15.06 -5.21
C LEU A 160 -9.30 -15.99 -6.27
N THR A 161 -9.46 -15.64 -7.54
CA THR A 161 -8.82 -16.35 -8.65
C THR A 161 -7.41 -15.81 -8.90
N ASP A 162 -6.56 -16.63 -9.50
CA ASP A 162 -5.20 -16.23 -9.88
C ASP A 162 -5.20 -15.01 -10.82
N ASP A 163 -6.16 -14.94 -11.75
CA ASP A 163 -6.36 -13.79 -12.65
C ASP A 163 -6.55 -12.47 -11.89
N TRP A 164 -7.32 -12.47 -10.80
CA TRP A 164 -7.51 -11.27 -9.98
C TRP A 164 -6.28 -10.90 -9.17
N LEU A 165 -5.57 -11.90 -8.64
CA LEU A 165 -4.32 -11.66 -7.90
C LEU A 165 -3.25 -11.05 -8.80
N ILE A 166 -3.09 -11.59 -10.01
CA ILE A 166 -2.12 -11.08 -11.00
C ILE A 166 -2.52 -9.69 -11.47
N THR A 167 -3.81 -9.46 -11.76
CA THR A 167 -4.31 -8.14 -12.20
C THR A 167 -4.14 -7.08 -11.12
N ASP A 168 -4.41 -7.43 -9.86
CA ASP A 168 -4.21 -6.55 -8.71
C ASP A 168 -2.73 -6.20 -8.55
N ALA A 169 -1.84 -7.21 -8.52
CA ALA A 169 -0.41 -7.01 -8.43
C ALA A 169 0.13 -6.17 -9.61
N PHE A 170 -0.37 -6.40 -10.83
CA PHE A 170 -0.01 -5.63 -12.01
C PHE A 170 -0.39 -4.15 -11.86
N ARG A 171 -1.60 -3.87 -11.39
CA ARG A 171 -2.07 -2.49 -11.13
C ARG A 171 -1.13 -1.76 -10.16
N TYR A 172 -0.73 -2.42 -9.08
CA TYR A 172 0.19 -1.82 -8.11
C TYR A 172 1.63 -1.69 -8.65
N ALA A 173 2.12 -2.64 -9.45
CA ALA A 173 3.41 -2.50 -10.13
C ALA A 173 3.43 -1.26 -11.03
N ILE A 174 2.37 -1.03 -11.81
CA ILE A 174 2.21 0.17 -12.64
C ILE A 174 2.17 1.43 -11.77
N ARG A 175 1.34 1.42 -10.71
CA ARG A 175 1.15 2.58 -9.82
C ARG A 175 2.46 3.05 -9.17
N PHE A 176 3.34 2.10 -8.82
CA PHE A 176 4.65 2.36 -8.24
C PHE A 176 5.78 2.47 -9.29
N GLY A 177 5.48 2.44 -10.59
CA GLY A 177 6.48 2.58 -11.65
C GLY A 177 7.45 1.40 -11.79
N GLN A 178 7.08 0.21 -11.28
CA GLN A 178 7.90 -0.99 -11.29
C GLN A 178 7.85 -1.69 -12.65
N LYS A 179 8.47 -1.09 -13.68
CA LYS A 179 8.37 -1.52 -15.09
C LYS A 179 8.66 -3.01 -15.30
N ARG A 180 9.76 -3.54 -14.74
CA ARG A 180 10.15 -4.96 -14.90
C ARG A 180 9.12 -5.93 -14.31
N VAL A 181 8.57 -5.59 -13.15
CA VAL A 181 7.52 -6.38 -12.51
C VAL A 181 6.23 -6.30 -13.32
N ALA A 182 5.85 -5.09 -13.75
CA ALA A 182 4.65 -4.89 -14.53
C ALA A 182 4.71 -5.67 -15.86
N GLU A 183 5.87 -5.68 -16.52
CA GLU A 183 6.11 -6.49 -17.71
C GLU A 183 5.96 -7.99 -17.40
N PHE A 184 6.65 -8.50 -16.38
CA PHE A 184 6.53 -9.89 -15.97
C PHE A 184 5.08 -10.30 -15.68
N LEU A 185 4.35 -9.52 -14.86
CA LEU A 185 2.96 -9.82 -14.52
C LEU A 185 2.02 -9.72 -15.73
N LEU A 186 2.31 -8.82 -16.69
CA LEU A 186 1.56 -8.73 -17.94
C LEU A 186 1.74 -9.99 -18.79
N GLU A 187 2.95 -10.56 -18.83
CA GLU A 187 3.21 -11.82 -19.54
C GLU A 187 2.44 -12.97 -18.91
N GLN A 188 2.49 -13.09 -17.57
CA GLN A 188 1.71 -14.10 -16.86
C GLN A 188 0.20 -13.95 -17.11
N ALA A 189 -0.32 -12.72 -17.10
CA ALA A 189 -1.73 -12.45 -17.40
C ALA A 189 -2.12 -12.81 -18.85
N ILE A 190 -1.24 -12.54 -19.82
CA ILE A 190 -1.44 -12.88 -21.24
C ILE A 190 -1.50 -14.39 -21.43
N ASP A 191 -0.59 -15.12 -20.80
CA ASP A 191 -0.50 -16.58 -20.90
C ASP A 191 -1.77 -17.24 -20.33
N MET A 192 -2.33 -16.67 -19.26
CA MET A 192 -3.56 -17.18 -18.63
C MET A 192 -4.85 -16.70 -19.32
N ASN A 193 -4.81 -15.65 -20.12
CA ASN A 193 -6.00 -15.02 -20.71
C ASN A 193 -5.85 -14.78 -22.23
N PRO A 194 -6.28 -15.74 -23.07
CA PRO A 194 -6.19 -15.63 -24.53
C PRO A 194 -6.91 -14.42 -25.13
N LYS A 195 -7.97 -13.93 -24.47
CA LYS A 195 -8.72 -12.74 -24.91
C LYS A 195 -7.89 -11.47 -24.68
N LEU A 196 -7.26 -11.35 -23.51
CA LEU A 196 -6.33 -10.26 -23.19
C LEU A 196 -5.13 -10.28 -24.16
N ALA A 197 -4.57 -11.47 -24.42
CA ALA A 197 -3.49 -11.66 -25.40
C ALA A 197 -3.83 -11.09 -26.78
N LYS A 198 -5.05 -11.32 -27.27
CA LYS A 198 -5.52 -10.81 -28.57
C LYS A 198 -5.71 -9.30 -28.58
N GLN A 199 -6.09 -8.70 -27.45
CA GLN A 199 -6.26 -7.25 -27.32
C GLN A 199 -4.90 -6.54 -27.29
N ILE A 200 -3.93 -7.06 -26.53
CA ILE A 200 -2.60 -6.47 -26.40
C ILE A 200 -1.80 -6.61 -27.69
N LYS A 201 -1.93 -7.69 -28.47
CA LYS A 201 -1.24 -7.88 -29.77
C LYS A 201 -1.45 -6.73 -30.77
N LYS A 202 -2.48 -5.91 -30.62
CA LYS A 202 -2.74 -4.73 -31.46
C LYS A 202 -1.87 -3.52 -31.10
N LEU A 203 -1.21 -3.54 -29.94
CA LEU A 203 -0.27 -2.56 -29.42
C LEU A 203 1.08 -3.26 -29.18
N THR A 204 2.20 -2.54 -29.16
CA THR A 204 3.44 -3.15 -28.62
C THR A 204 3.32 -3.20 -27.10
N LYS A 205 3.79 -4.28 -26.46
CA LYS A 205 3.79 -4.44 -24.99
C LYS A 205 4.46 -3.24 -24.31
N GLU A 206 5.58 -2.79 -24.87
CA GLU A 206 6.33 -1.63 -24.37
C GLU A 206 5.51 -0.33 -24.41
N THR A 207 4.86 -0.01 -25.54
CA THR A 207 4.03 1.20 -25.64
C THR A 207 2.85 1.15 -24.68
N PHE A 208 2.23 -0.02 -24.51
CA PHE A 208 1.14 -0.22 -23.56
C PHE A 208 1.60 -0.01 -22.11
N LEU A 209 2.73 -0.58 -21.71
CA LEU A 209 3.28 -0.43 -20.36
C LEU A 209 3.75 1.00 -20.09
N ASN A 210 4.47 1.63 -21.02
CA ASN A 210 4.93 3.01 -20.88
C ASN A 210 3.73 3.96 -20.74
N TYR A 211 2.67 3.76 -21.53
CA TYR A 211 1.42 4.52 -21.41
C TYR A 211 0.78 4.35 -20.03
N LEU A 212 0.61 3.11 -19.56
CA LEU A 212 0.00 2.85 -18.25
C LEU A 212 0.81 3.39 -17.08
N ILE A 213 2.14 3.29 -17.13
CA ILE A 213 3.04 3.84 -16.10
C ILE A 213 3.01 5.37 -16.13
N GLN A 214 3.06 5.97 -17.32
CA GLN A 214 3.01 7.42 -17.49
C GLN A 214 1.68 8.00 -16.99
N HIS A 215 0.58 7.29 -17.21
CA HIS A 215 -0.77 7.70 -16.78
C HIS A 215 -1.23 7.04 -15.46
N ARG A 216 -0.28 6.45 -14.70
CA ARG A 216 -0.40 5.83 -13.35
C ARG A 216 -1.80 5.34 -12.94
N GLY A 217 -2.47 4.57 -13.80
CA GLY A 217 -3.72 3.87 -13.52
C GLY A 217 -4.77 4.72 -12.78
N THR A 218 -5.39 5.66 -13.49
CA THR A 218 -6.75 6.16 -13.19
C THR A 218 -7.74 5.01 -13.19
#